data_AF-A0A7Y5NYV7-F1
#
_entry.id   AF-A0A7Y5NYV7-F1
#
_cell.length_a   1.000
_cell.length_b   1.000
_cell.length_c   1.000
_cell.angle_alpha   90.00
_cell.angle_beta   90.00
_cell.angle_gamma   90.00
#
_symmetry.space_group_name_H-M   'P 1'
#
loop_
_entity.id
_entity.type
_entity.pdbx_description
1 polymer ?
#
loop_
_entity_poly.entity_id
_entity_poly.type
_entity_poly.pdbx_seq_one_letter_code
_entity_poly.pdbx_strand_id
1 'polypeptide(L)'
;MRMIIGSLAALVLCAACGDPEPAKTSDDVAAETTATATSTAPDMPAEPVATAAPTETAQTAAPPPVEEAPALVFEGIKLKPTKPAKVKVIEVKPDGAVVADGKTIATFAKNEIRDEAGSAVFKVAKDGTVEAPGKAGAAKFNETDDLTTPDSKLTVGKDGAVSFEKTGGKPEKAPFKIEGLTDKNRRAAVLLTMYLMSTSSSPGGASTTPASGPAATPAGGAKDAKAPAPATTGKEQPKK
;
A
#
# COMPACT_ATOMS: atom_id res chain seq x y z
N MET A 1 18.93 -33.36 19.67
CA MET A 1 18.76 -34.47 18.72
C MET A 1 17.67 -35.42 19.24
N ARG A 2 16.41 -35.22 18.85
CA ARG A 2 15.34 -36.21 18.99
C ARG A 2 14.41 -36.05 17.79
N MET A 3 14.49 -37.03 16.89
CA MET A 3 13.61 -37.24 15.75
C MET A 3 12.19 -37.52 16.25
N ILE A 4 11.18 -36.88 15.66
CA ILE A 4 9.81 -37.40 15.67
C ILE A 4 9.44 -37.70 14.22
N ILE A 5 9.34 -39.01 14.01
CA ILE A 5 8.99 -39.75 12.81
C ILE A 5 7.47 -39.76 12.68
N GLY A 6 6.99 -39.53 11.45
CA GLY A 6 5.83 -40.22 10.90
C GLY A 6 4.45 -39.75 11.36
N SER A 7 3.73 -39.10 10.44
CA SER A 7 2.33 -39.47 10.22
C SER A 7 1.94 -39.18 8.77
N LEU A 8 2.01 -40.25 7.97
CA LEU A 8 1.45 -40.37 6.63
C LEU A 8 -0.03 -40.73 6.83
N ALA A 9 -0.95 -39.80 6.59
CA ALA A 9 -2.38 -40.05 6.69
C ALA A 9 -3.13 -39.54 5.45
N ALA A 10 -3.47 -40.52 4.62
CA ALA A 10 -4.67 -40.68 3.81
C ALA A 10 -5.19 -39.48 3.01
N LEU A 11 -4.88 -39.53 1.72
CA LEU A 11 -5.66 -39.03 0.60
C LEU A 11 -7.09 -39.63 0.65
N VAL A 12 -8.11 -38.83 0.94
CA VAL A 12 -9.52 -39.19 0.72
C VAL A 12 -10.03 -38.40 -0.48
N LEU A 13 -10.20 -39.13 -1.57
CA LEU A 13 -10.78 -38.69 -2.83
C LEU A 13 -12.30 -38.77 -2.71
N CYS A 14 -12.98 -37.66 -2.43
CA CYS A 14 -14.44 -37.56 -2.60
C CYS A 14 -14.73 -37.03 -4.01
N ALA A 15 -15.00 -37.96 -4.92
CA ALA A 15 -15.71 -37.70 -6.15
C ALA A 15 -17.18 -37.39 -5.80
N ALA A 16 -17.58 -36.13 -5.97
CA ALA A 16 -18.98 -35.74 -6.04
C ALA A 16 -19.27 -35.28 -7.47
N CYS A 17 -19.82 -36.20 -8.26
CA CYS A 17 -20.50 -35.89 -9.52
C CYS A 17 -21.73 -35.04 -9.21
N GLY A 18 -21.73 -33.81 -9.69
CA GLY A 18 -22.90 -32.94 -9.76
C GLY A 18 -23.07 -32.49 -11.21
N ASP A 19 -23.88 -33.26 -11.93
CA ASP A 19 -24.78 -32.89 -13.03
C ASP A 19 -24.59 -31.50 -13.69
N PRO A 20 -24.09 -31.43 -14.94
CA PRO A 20 -24.21 -30.23 -15.76
C PRO A 20 -25.53 -30.25 -16.53
N GLU A 21 -26.51 -29.50 -16.04
CA GLU A 21 -27.74 -29.18 -16.77
C GLU A 21 -27.42 -28.19 -17.93
N PRO A 22 -27.78 -28.49 -19.19
CA PRO A 22 -27.50 -27.61 -20.32
C PRO A 22 -28.69 -26.66 -20.56
N ALA A 23 -28.46 -25.36 -20.45
CA ALA A 23 -29.45 -24.34 -20.83
C ALA A 23 -28.90 -23.39 -21.91
N LYS A 24 -29.30 -23.71 -23.13
CA LYS A 24 -29.88 -22.85 -24.17
C LYS A 24 -29.08 -21.65 -24.71
N THR A 25 -28.69 -21.86 -25.96
CA THR A 25 -28.50 -20.94 -27.07
C THR A 25 -29.53 -19.80 -27.17
N SER A 26 -29.02 -18.63 -27.59
CA SER A 26 -29.67 -17.70 -28.53
C SER A 26 -28.51 -17.20 -29.40
N ASP A 27 -28.44 -17.55 -30.70
CA ASP A 27 -29.05 -16.83 -31.82
C ASP A 27 -28.75 -15.33 -31.70
N ASP A 28 -27.70 -14.86 -32.38
CA ASP A 28 -27.74 -14.33 -33.75
C ASP A 28 -27.81 -12.80 -33.68
N VAL A 29 -26.80 -12.15 -34.26
CA VAL A 29 -26.92 -10.96 -35.12
C VAL A 29 -25.52 -10.68 -35.62
N ALA A 30 -25.30 -11.08 -36.86
CA ALA A 30 -24.28 -10.54 -37.73
C ALA A 30 -24.56 -9.05 -37.97
N ALA A 31 -23.52 -8.23 -37.90
CA ALA A 31 -23.46 -6.98 -38.64
C ALA A 31 -22.02 -6.78 -39.10
N GLU A 32 -21.74 -7.27 -40.31
CA GLU A 32 -20.72 -6.67 -41.16
C GLU A 32 -21.03 -5.18 -41.31
N THR A 33 -20.01 -4.34 -41.20
CA THR A 33 -20.01 -3.04 -41.88
C THR A 33 -18.61 -2.80 -42.40
N THR A 34 -18.43 -3.13 -43.68
CA THR A 34 -17.42 -2.55 -44.55
C THR A 34 -17.87 -1.15 -44.96
N ALA A 35 -16.99 -0.15 -44.87
CA ALA A 35 -16.97 0.98 -45.79
C ALA A 35 -15.65 1.78 -45.71
N THR A 36 -15.17 2.08 -46.92
CA THR A 36 -13.93 2.72 -47.33
C THR A 36 -14.12 4.23 -47.50
N ALA A 37 -13.11 5.06 -47.19
CA ALA A 37 -12.80 6.35 -47.86
C ALA A 37 -11.39 6.78 -47.41
N THR A 38 -10.34 6.89 -48.23
CA THR A 38 -10.09 7.63 -49.48
C THR A 38 -9.82 9.13 -49.27
N SER A 39 -8.52 9.48 -49.35
CA SER A 39 -7.93 10.55 -50.21
C SER A 39 -8.00 12.04 -49.80
N THR A 40 -6.79 12.57 -49.51
CA THR A 40 -6.07 13.69 -50.21
C THR A 40 -6.38 15.18 -49.95
N ALA A 41 -5.33 15.85 -49.40
CA ALA A 41 -4.79 17.21 -49.66
C ALA A 41 -5.62 18.45 -49.22
N PRO A 42 -5.01 19.64 -48.94
CA PRO A 42 -3.77 20.16 -49.56
C PRO A 42 -2.72 20.87 -48.67
N ASP A 43 -1.53 20.90 -49.27
CA ASP A 43 -0.42 21.84 -49.08
C ASP A 43 -0.84 23.28 -49.39
N MET A 44 -0.51 24.25 -48.52
CA MET A 44 -0.27 25.65 -48.91
C MET A 44 0.69 26.35 -47.92
N PRO A 45 1.57 27.25 -48.42
CA PRO A 45 2.56 27.97 -47.64
C PRO A 45 2.13 29.42 -47.27
N ALA A 46 2.94 30.01 -46.37
CA ALA A 46 3.27 31.42 -46.15
C ALA A 46 2.73 32.12 -44.89
N GLU A 47 3.69 32.57 -44.07
CA GLU A 47 3.59 33.57 -42.98
C GLU A 47 3.05 34.91 -43.50
N PRO A 48 2.47 35.76 -42.62
CA PRO A 48 3.15 37.03 -42.35
C PRO A 48 2.95 37.67 -40.95
N VAL A 49 4.02 38.37 -40.55
CA VAL A 49 4.20 39.55 -39.66
C VAL A 49 3.59 39.67 -38.27
N ALA A 50 4.51 39.92 -37.34
CA ALA A 50 4.33 40.45 -35.99
C ALA A 50 3.63 41.82 -35.96
N THR A 51 2.72 41.99 -34.99
CA THR A 51 2.32 43.29 -34.44
C THR A 51 2.43 43.18 -32.92
N ALA A 52 3.34 43.95 -32.33
CA ALA A 52 3.56 44.03 -30.89
C ALA A 52 2.36 44.71 -30.21
N ALA A 53 1.68 43.97 -29.33
CA ALA A 53 0.68 44.49 -28.42
C ALA A 53 1.34 44.93 -27.10
N PRO A 54 0.80 45.95 -26.41
CA PRO A 54 1.39 46.52 -25.19
C PRO A 54 1.42 45.52 -24.03
N THR A 55 2.56 45.49 -23.34
CA THR A 55 2.82 44.70 -22.14
C THR A 55 1.91 45.15 -20.99
N GLU A 56 0.78 44.46 -20.83
CA GLU A 56 0.00 44.49 -19.61
C GLU A 56 0.79 43.71 -18.55
N THR A 57 1.24 44.39 -17.50
CA THR A 57 1.87 43.75 -16.34
C THR A 57 0.83 42.89 -15.65
N ALA A 58 0.80 41.61 -16.02
CA ALA A 58 -0.02 40.60 -15.39
C ALA A 58 0.24 40.61 -13.89
N GLN A 59 -0.79 41.01 -13.14
CA GLN A 59 -0.83 40.86 -11.70
C GLN A 59 -0.68 39.36 -11.41
N THR A 60 0.46 38.96 -10.85
CA THR A 60 0.71 37.59 -10.40
C THR A 60 -0.37 37.23 -9.39
N ALA A 61 -1.42 36.57 -9.86
CA ALA A 61 -2.48 36.03 -9.04
C ALA A 61 -1.83 35.14 -7.98
N ALA A 62 -2.16 35.37 -6.72
CA ALA A 62 -1.72 34.52 -5.63
C ALA A 62 -2.04 33.06 -6.00
N PRO A 63 -1.09 32.12 -5.84
CA PRO A 63 -1.33 30.72 -6.20
C PRO A 63 -2.60 30.25 -5.48
N PRO A 64 -3.49 29.52 -6.19
CA PRO A 64 -4.71 29.04 -5.58
C PRO A 64 -4.36 28.21 -4.33
N PRO A 65 -5.15 28.33 -3.24
CA PRO A 65 -4.91 27.55 -2.03
C PRO A 65 -4.82 26.07 -2.41
N VAL A 66 -3.69 25.45 -2.08
CA VAL A 66 -3.44 24.03 -2.35
C VAL A 66 -4.38 23.24 -1.44
N GLU A 67 -5.55 22.91 -1.96
CA GLU A 67 -6.56 22.15 -1.24
C GLU A 67 -6.02 20.74 -0.98
N GLU A 68 -5.71 20.48 0.29
CA GLU A 68 -4.95 19.34 0.81
C GLU A 68 -5.75 18.02 0.66
N ALA A 69 -5.08 16.92 0.30
CA ALA A 69 -5.74 15.63 0.14
C ALA A 69 -6.31 15.14 1.49
N PRO A 70 -7.50 14.50 1.49
CA PRO A 70 -8.17 14.10 2.72
C PRO A 70 -7.28 13.15 3.55
N ALA A 71 -7.02 13.55 4.79
CA ALA A 71 -6.19 12.79 5.72
C ALA A 71 -6.74 11.38 5.95
N LEU A 72 -5.88 10.37 5.88
CA LEU A 72 -6.27 9.01 6.25
C LEU A 72 -6.51 8.92 7.75
N VAL A 73 -7.71 8.48 8.15
CA VAL A 73 -8.01 8.09 9.53
C VAL A 73 -7.68 6.61 9.67
N PHE A 74 -6.89 6.22 10.67
CA PHE A 74 -6.39 4.84 10.81
C PHE A 74 -6.60 4.24 12.22
N GLU A 75 -7.29 4.95 13.10
CA GLU A 75 -7.53 4.53 14.47
C GLU A 75 -8.36 3.24 14.55
N GLY A 76 -7.99 2.35 15.47
CA GLY A 76 -8.80 1.19 15.89
C GLY A 76 -8.80 0.00 14.92
N ILE A 77 -8.05 0.05 13.82
CA ILE A 77 -8.01 -1.02 12.83
C ILE A 77 -7.24 -2.23 13.37
N LYS A 78 -7.85 -3.41 13.34
CA LYS A 78 -7.19 -4.70 13.65
C LYS A 78 -7.46 -5.73 12.58
N LEU A 79 -6.43 -6.40 12.08
CA LEU A 79 -6.58 -7.50 11.12
C LEU A 79 -6.42 -8.81 11.87
N LYS A 80 -7.50 -9.60 11.91
CA LYS A 80 -7.52 -10.93 12.50
C LYS A 80 -7.55 -12.01 11.43
N PRO A 81 -6.70 -13.05 11.52
CA PRO A 81 -6.79 -14.21 10.65
C PRO A 81 -8.17 -14.88 10.75
N THR A 82 -8.78 -15.22 9.62
CA THR A 82 -10.08 -15.93 9.59
C THR A 82 -9.94 -17.45 9.63
N LYS A 83 -8.74 -17.94 9.33
CA LYS A 83 -8.34 -19.34 9.43
C LYS A 83 -7.13 -19.43 10.37
N PRO A 84 -6.80 -20.61 10.93
CA PRO A 84 -5.52 -20.84 11.59
C PRO A 84 -4.40 -20.71 10.56
N ALA A 85 -4.08 -19.48 10.21
CA ALA A 85 -3.07 -19.10 9.26
C ALA A 85 -1.81 -18.73 10.03
N LYS A 86 -0.66 -18.87 9.37
CA LYS A 86 0.64 -18.38 9.88
C LYS A 86 0.69 -16.84 9.97
N VAL A 87 -0.38 -16.16 9.57
CA VAL A 87 -0.53 -14.70 9.62
C VAL A 87 -0.85 -14.32 11.06
N LYS A 88 -0.05 -13.43 11.63
CA LYS A 88 -0.24 -12.93 12.99
C LYS A 88 -1.32 -11.85 13.01
N VAL A 89 -1.88 -11.58 14.19
CA VAL A 89 -2.77 -10.41 14.38
C VAL A 89 -1.95 -9.15 14.12
N ILE A 90 -2.52 -8.24 13.34
CA ILE A 90 -1.93 -6.95 13.00
C ILE A 90 -2.83 -5.87 13.60
N GLU A 91 -2.25 -4.92 14.30
CA GLU A 91 -2.95 -3.85 14.99
C GLU A 91 -2.40 -2.51 14.55
N VAL A 92 -3.29 -1.57 14.21
CA VAL A 92 -2.93 -0.19 13.96
C VAL A 92 -3.16 0.59 15.25
N LYS A 93 -2.08 1.15 15.78
CA LYS A 93 -2.11 1.98 16.98
C LYS A 93 -2.61 3.40 16.67
N PRO A 94 -3.04 4.15 17.69
CA PRO A 94 -3.52 5.54 17.51
C PRO A 94 -2.44 6.50 16.96
N ASP A 95 -1.16 6.19 17.15
CA ASP A 95 -0.03 6.94 16.59
C ASP A 95 0.26 6.61 15.12
N GLY A 96 -0.51 5.70 14.51
CA GLY A 96 -0.34 5.25 13.13
C GLY A 96 0.62 4.10 12.97
N ALA A 97 1.28 3.64 14.04
CA ALA A 97 2.16 2.48 13.98
C ALA A 97 1.35 1.21 13.70
N VAL A 98 1.74 0.48 12.65
CA VAL A 98 1.20 -0.82 12.31
C VAL A 98 2.08 -1.87 12.97
N VAL A 99 1.51 -2.63 13.89
CA VAL A 99 2.25 -3.59 14.73
C VAL A 99 1.78 -5.01 14.44
N ALA A 100 2.73 -5.91 14.25
CA ALA A 100 2.51 -7.35 14.20
C ALA A 100 3.42 -8.01 15.25
N ASP A 101 2.86 -8.84 16.13
CA ASP A 101 3.64 -9.55 17.16
C ASP A 101 4.45 -8.63 18.09
N GLY A 102 3.90 -7.43 18.38
CA GLY A 102 4.60 -6.42 19.18
C GLY A 102 5.72 -5.67 18.44
N LYS A 103 5.98 -5.97 17.16
CA LYS A 103 6.96 -5.25 16.32
C LYS A 103 6.26 -4.33 15.32
N THR A 104 6.75 -3.11 15.19
CA THR A 104 6.27 -2.18 14.15
C THR A 104 6.74 -2.67 12.78
N ILE A 105 5.80 -2.91 11.87
CA ILE A 105 6.06 -3.35 10.49
C ILE A 105 5.84 -2.25 9.45
N ALA A 106 5.03 -1.25 9.79
CA ALA A 106 4.75 -0.11 8.94
C ALA A 106 4.24 1.06 9.80
N THR A 107 4.13 2.25 9.22
CA THR A 107 3.57 3.43 9.90
C THR A 107 2.70 4.22 8.92
N PHE A 108 1.48 4.56 9.32
CA PHE A 108 0.66 5.53 8.62
C PHE A 108 1.14 6.95 8.92
N ALA A 109 1.43 7.72 7.88
CA ALA A 109 1.84 9.11 8.00
C ALA A 109 1.04 9.96 7.00
N LYS A 110 0.12 10.79 7.49
CA LYS A 110 -0.78 11.62 6.67
C LYS A 110 -1.56 10.77 5.64
N ASN A 111 -1.08 10.72 4.39
CA ASN A 111 -1.74 10.07 3.25
C ASN A 111 -0.89 8.94 2.66
N GLU A 112 0.12 8.46 3.39
CA GLU A 112 0.98 7.38 2.95
C GLU A 112 1.19 6.33 4.04
N ILE A 113 1.53 5.13 3.60
CA ILE A 113 2.06 4.08 4.46
C ILE A 113 3.56 3.96 4.21
N ARG A 114 4.33 3.98 5.29
CA ARG A 114 5.78 3.83 5.29
C ARG A 114 6.17 2.46 5.80
N ASP A 115 7.23 1.89 5.26
CA ASP A 115 7.83 0.66 5.78
C ASP A 115 8.61 0.91 7.08
N GLU A 116 9.22 -0.15 7.63
CA GLU A 116 10.09 -0.08 8.82
C GLU A 116 11.30 0.85 8.64
N ALA A 117 11.75 1.07 7.40
CA ALA A 117 12.86 1.97 7.08
C ALA A 117 12.40 3.44 6.95
N GLY A 118 11.10 3.70 7.06
CA GLY A 118 10.52 5.03 6.89
C GLY A 118 10.31 5.44 5.43
N SER A 119 10.50 4.53 4.48
CA SER A 119 10.28 4.77 3.06
C SER A 119 8.79 4.65 2.74
N ALA A 120 8.24 5.63 2.01
CA ALA A 120 6.85 5.57 1.57
C ALA A 120 6.67 4.39 0.59
N VAL A 121 5.74 3.47 0.89
CA VAL A 121 5.44 2.31 0.06
C VAL A 121 4.21 2.56 -0.80
N PHE A 122 3.18 3.17 -0.20
CA PHE A 122 1.99 3.63 -0.92
C PHE A 122 1.65 5.03 -0.46
N LYS A 123 1.32 5.90 -1.41
CA LYS A 123 0.88 7.28 -1.19
C LYS A 123 -0.45 7.51 -1.89
N VAL A 124 -1.40 8.11 -1.19
CA VAL A 124 -2.70 8.47 -1.75
C VAL A 124 -2.65 9.91 -2.22
N ALA A 125 -2.84 10.09 -3.52
CA ALA A 125 -3.02 11.39 -4.15
C ALA A 125 -4.43 11.94 -3.86
N LYS A 126 -4.61 13.24 -4.13
CA LYS A 126 -5.86 13.96 -3.85
C LYS A 126 -7.07 13.37 -4.57
N ASP A 127 -6.86 12.88 -5.78
CA ASP A 127 -7.89 12.28 -6.63
C ASP A 127 -8.21 10.82 -6.24
N GLY A 128 -7.66 10.32 -5.13
CA GLY A 128 -7.80 8.95 -4.69
C GLY A 128 -6.91 7.95 -5.42
N THR A 129 -6.01 8.40 -6.30
CA THR A 129 -5.01 7.53 -6.92
C THR A 129 -4.00 7.09 -5.88
N VAL A 130 -3.62 5.81 -5.89
CA VAL A 130 -2.59 5.25 -5.01
C VAL A 130 -1.32 5.05 -5.83
N GLU A 131 -0.29 5.80 -5.45
CA GLU A 131 1.04 5.79 -6.03
C GLU A 131 1.94 4.85 -5.22
N ALA A 132 2.73 4.03 -5.90
CA ALA A 132 3.81 3.25 -5.29
C ALA A 132 5.15 3.65 -5.92
N PRO A 133 6.24 3.82 -5.16
CA PRO A 133 7.53 4.15 -5.75
C PRO A 133 7.93 3.13 -6.81
N GLY A 134 8.37 3.62 -7.98
CA GLY A 134 8.75 2.77 -9.11
C GLY A 134 7.59 2.11 -9.86
N LYS A 135 6.33 2.39 -9.48
CA LYS A 135 5.12 1.92 -10.19
C LYS A 135 4.09 3.06 -10.30
N ALA A 136 3.97 3.66 -11.47
CA ALA A 136 2.99 4.71 -11.71
C ALA A 136 1.55 4.14 -11.76
N GLY A 137 0.61 4.82 -11.10
CA GLY A 137 -0.84 4.74 -11.37
C GLY A 137 -1.51 3.38 -11.23
N ALA A 138 -0.99 2.47 -10.41
CA ALA A 138 -1.45 1.08 -10.40
C ALA A 138 -2.82 0.87 -9.74
N ALA A 139 -3.29 1.81 -8.91
CA ALA A 139 -4.53 1.63 -8.16
C ALA A 139 -5.24 2.96 -7.89
N LYS A 140 -6.56 2.95 -7.77
CA LYS A 140 -7.39 4.12 -7.48
C LYS A 140 -8.57 3.76 -6.60
N PHE A 141 -8.85 4.60 -5.61
CA PHE A 141 -10.08 4.52 -4.84
C PHE A 141 -11.28 4.97 -5.67
N ASN A 142 -12.36 4.18 -5.62
CA ASN A 142 -13.64 4.57 -6.18
C ASN A 142 -14.50 5.30 -5.13
N GLU A 143 -15.74 5.62 -5.50
CA GLU A 143 -16.71 6.32 -4.62
C GLU A 143 -17.15 5.51 -3.40
N THR A 144 -16.97 4.18 -3.43
CA THR A 144 -17.28 3.28 -2.31
C THR A 144 -16.06 2.98 -1.45
N ASP A 145 -14.95 3.69 -1.68
CA ASP A 145 -13.63 3.47 -1.07
C ASP A 145 -13.07 2.06 -1.29
N ASP A 146 -13.55 1.36 -2.33
CA ASP A 146 -12.88 0.17 -2.84
C ASP A 146 -11.69 0.59 -3.69
N LEU A 147 -10.67 -0.27 -3.74
CA LEU A 147 -9.47 -0.01 -4.53
C LEU A 147 -9.52 -0.81 -5.82
N THR A 148 -9.45 -0.12 -6.95
CA THR A 148 -9.43 -0.72 -8.28
C THR A 148 -8.07 -0.55 -8.91
N THR A 149 -7.57 -1.60 -9.54
CA THR A 149 -6.37 -1.65 -10.38
C THR A 149 -6.78 -2.11 -11.79
N PRO A 150 -5.93 -1.99 -12.81
CA PRO A 150 -6.24 -2.52 -14.15
C PRO A 150 -6.61 -4.02 -14.16
N ASP A 151 -6.00 -4.79 -13.26
CA ASP A 151 -6.10 -6.26 -13.25
C ASP A 151 -6.98 -6.82 -12.13
N SER A 152 -7.42 -5.98 -11.20
CA SER A 152 -8.10 -6.45 -10.00
C SER A 152 -8.83 -5.36 -9.20
N LYS A 153 -9.79 -5.79 -8.39
CA LYS A 153 -10.52 -4.98 -7.42
C LYS A 153 -10.34 -5.55 -6.02
N LEU A 154 -10.09 -4.67 -5.05
CA LEU A 154 -10.04 -4.98 -3.63
C LEU A 154 -11.21 -4.27 -2.93
N THR A 155 -12.05 -5.06 -2.27
CA THR A 155 -13.25 -4.59 -1.56
C THR A 155 -13.16 -4.99 -0.09
N VAL A 156 -13.60 -4.09 0.79
CA VAL A 156 -13.76 -4.36 2.23
C VAL A 156 -15.25 -4.27 2.55
N GLY A 157 -15.87 -5.37 2.96
CA GLY A 157 -17.25 -5.40 3.42
C GLY A 157 -17.48 -4.55 4.66
N LYS A 158 -18.72 -4.15 4.93
CA LYS A 158 -19.09 -3.44 6.18
C LYS A 158 -18.82 -4.27 7.43
N ASP A 159 -18.83 -5.60 7.29
CA ASP A 159 -18.48 -6.50 8.36
C ASP A 159 -16.96 -6.63 8.54
N GLY A 160 -16.15 -6.01 7.69
CA GLY A 160 -14.69 -6.12 7.67
C GLY A 160 -14.14 -7.32 6.88
N ALA A 161 -14.99 -8.08 6.18
CA ALA A 161 -14.50 -9.12 5.28
C ALA A 161 -13.77 -8.49 4.09
N VAL A 162 -12.60 -9.01 3.75
CA VAL A 162 -11.82 -8.54 2.61
C VAL A 162 -12.02 -9.50 1.44
N SER A 163 -12.32 -8.96 0.27
CA SER A 163 -12.40 -9.73 -0.98
C SER A 163 -11.54 -9.12 -2.07
N PHE A 164 -10.87 -9.98 -2.82
CA PHE A 164 -10.08 -9.62 -4.00
C PHE A 164 -10.72 -10.27 -5.23
N GLU A 165 -10.94 -9.50 -6.27
CA GLU A 165 -11.48 -9.99 -7.53
C GLU A 165 -10.50 -9.64 -8.64
N LYS A 166 -9.91 -10.65 -9.29
CA LYS A 166 -9.09 -10.44 -10.49
C LYS A 166 -10.01 -10.22 -11.68
N THR A 167 -9.61 -9.41 -12.66
CA THR A 167 -10.38 -9.19 -13.90
C THR A 167 -10.72 -10.52 -14.56
N GLY A 168 -12.02 -10.81 -14.72
CA GLY A 168 -12.52 -12.07 -15.29
C GLY A 168 -12.49 -13.28 -14.35
N GLY A 169 -12.07 -13.11 -13.09
CA GLY A 169 -12.03 -14.13 -12.06
C GLY A 169 -13.24 -14.12 -11.13
N LYS A 170 -13.37 -15.16 -10.29
CA LYS A 170 -14.33 -15.15 -9.18
C LYS A 170 -13.75 -14.35 -8.00
N PRO A 171 -14.58 -13.63 -7.23
CA PRO A 171 -14.14 -12.99 -5.99
C PRO A 171 -13.58 -14.01 -5.00
N GLU A 172 -12.38 -13.77 -4.50
CA GLU A 172 -11.70 -14.57 -3.49
C GLU A 172 -11.70 -13.83 -2.15
N LYS A 173 -11.98 -14.55 -1.06
CA LYS A 173 -11.94 -13.98 0.30
C LYS A 173 -10.52 -14.03 0.84
N ALA A 174 -10.04 -12.92 1.39
CA ALA A 174 -8.74 -12.87 2.04
C ALA A 174 -8.74 -13.74 3.31
N PRO A 175 -7.57 -14.24 3.75
CA PRO A 175 -7.43 -15.06 4.96
C PRO A 175 -7.48 -14.25 6.27
N PHE A 176 -8.00 -13.04 6.24
CA PHE A 176 -8.14 -12.15 7.40
C PHE A 176 -9.40 -11.29 7.30
N LYS A 177 -9.81 -10.78 8.46
CA LYS A 177 -10.97 -9.92 8.68
C LYS A 177 -10.52 -8.68 9.43
N ILE A 178 -11.10 -7.54 9.06
CA ILE A 178 -10.81 -6.25 9.67
C ILE A 178 -11.82 -5.99 10.79
N GLU A 179 -11.33 -5.71 11.98
CA GLU A 179 -12.12 -5.22 13.11
C GLU A 179 -11.86 -3.73 13.33
N GLY A 180 -12.82 -3.04 13.96
CA GLY A 180 -12.76 -1.60 14.18
C GLY A 180 -12.96 -0.78 12.91
N LEU A 181 -13.51 -1.39 11.85
CA LEU A 181 -13.80 -0.70 10.60
C LEU A 181 -14.94 0.31 10.80
N THR A 182 -14.72 1.52 10.30
CA THR A 182 -15.68 2.62 10.20
C THR A 182 -15.55 3.23 8.80
N ASP A 183 -16.53 4.04 8.37
CA ASP A 183 -16.43 4.70 7.07
C ASP A 183 -15.22 5.65 6.99
N LYS A 184 -14.84 6.25 8.12
CA LYS A 184 -13.69 7.17 8.19
C LYS A 184 -12.35 6.45 7.97
N ASN A 185 -12.21 5.23 8.47
CA ASN A 185 -10.93 4.49 8.44
C ASN A 185 -10.86 3.40 7.35
N ARG A 186 -11.89 3.31 6.50
CA ARG A 186 -12.01 2.35 5.41
C ARG A 186 -10.84 2.41 4.43
N ARG A 187 -10.46 3.60 3.95
CA ARG A 187 -9.32 3.77 3.03
C ARG A 187 -8.00 3.30 3.63
N ALA A 188 -7.75 3.60 4.91
CA ALA A 188 -6.56 3.12 5.61
C ALA A 188 -6.56 1.59 5.74
N ALA A 189 -7.70 0.98 6.04
CA ALA A 189 -7.86 -0.47 6.11
C ALA A 189 -7.58 -1.16 4.77
N VAL A 190 -8.03 -0.56 3.66
CA VAL A 190 -7.77 -1.03 2.29
C VAL A 190 -6.28 -0.92 1.93
N LEU A 191 -5.62 0.21 2.24
CA LEU A 191 -4.18 0.38 2.03
C LEU A 191 -3.35 -0.61 2.85
N LEU A 192 -3.70 -0.81 4.12
CA LEU A 192 -3.02 -1.79 4.97
C LEU A 192 -3.13 -3.20 4.37
N THR A 193 -4.33 -3.56 3.90
CA THR A 193 -4.58 -4.83 3.22
C THR A 193 -3.70 -4.98 1.98
N MET A 194 -3.64 -3.95 1.12
CA MET A 194 -2.77 -3.92 -0.06
C MET A 194 -1.29 -4.07 0.31
N TYR A 195 -0.84 -3.39 1.38
CA TYR A 195 0.52 -3.49 1.89
C TYR A 195 0.88 -4.91 2.32
N LEU A 196 0.00 -5.58 3.07
CA LEU A 196 0.24 -6.96 3.52
C LEU A 196 0.22 -7.97 2.37
N MET A 197 -0.61 -7.76 1.35
CA MET A 197 -0.62 -8.60 0.15
C MET A 197 0.66 -8.41 -0.68
N SER A 198 1.18 -7.18 -0.78
CA SER A 198 2.41 -6.89 -1.50
C SER A 198 3.66 -7.50 -0.85
N THR A 199 3.71 -7.52 0.49
CA THR A 199 4.85 -8.05 1.26
C THR A 199 4.83 -9.57 1.38
N SER A 200 3.65 -10.20 1.41
CA SER A 200 3.51 -11.66 1.46
C SER A 200 3.80 -12.37 0.14
N SER A 201 3.79 -11.63 -0.98
CA SER A 201 4.06 -12.16 -2.32
C SER A 201 5.55 -12.25 -2.66
N SER A 202 6.45 -11.81 -1.77
CA SER A 202 7.89 -11.98 -1.93
C SER A 202 8.32 -13.32 -1.32
N PRO A 203 8.61 -14.36 -2.14
CA PRO A 203 9.04 -15.65 -1.63
C PRO A 203 10.43 -15.52 -1.02
N GLY A 204 10.51 -15.45 0.31
CA GLY A 204 11.77 -15.76 1.02
C GLY A 204 12.86 -14.69 0.98
N GLY A 205 12.52 -13.41 1.01
CA GLY A 205 13.46 -12.40 1.47
C GLY A 205 13.66 -12.54 2.97
N ALA A 206 14.62 -13.36 3.40
CA ALA A 206 15.15 -13.28 4.76
C ALA A 206 15.42 -11.80 5.03
N SER A 207 14.81 -11.27 6.09
CA SER A 207 15.15 -9.99 6.67
C SER A 207 16.67 -10.02 6.88
N THR A 208 17.42 -9.44 5.95
CA THR A 208 18.84 -9.17 6.17
C THR A 208 18.83 -8.07 7.20
N THR A 209 18.78 -8.46 8.47
CA THR A 209 19.39 -7.70 9.54
C THR A 209 20.66 -7.11 8.94
N PRO A 210 20.81 -5.78 8.85
CA PRO A 210 22.08 -5.23 8.43
C PRO A 210 23.10 -5.86 9.35
N ALA A 211 23.96 -6.71 8.80
CA ALA A 211 25.07 -7.26 9.53
C ALA A 211 25.81 -6.03 10.05
N SER A 212 25.74 -5.81 11.36
CA SER A 212 26.70 -4.95 12.02
C SER A 212 28.05 -5.53 11.61
N GLY A 213 28.70 -4.85 10.66
CA GLY A 213 30.03 -5.22 10.24
C GLY A 213 30.91 -5.33 11.47
N PRO A 214 31.93 -6.21 11.45
CA PRO A 214 32.88 -6.28 12.55
C PRO A 214 33.36 -4.85 12.84
N ALA A 215 33.18 -4.45 14.10
CA ALA A 215 33.72 -3.21 14.62
C ALA A 215 35.15 -3.05 14.09
N ALA A 216 35.39 -1.98 13.33
CA ALA A 216 36.72 -1.63 12.91
C ALA A 216 37.58 -1.56 14.17
N THR A 217 38.55 -2.47 14.26
CA THR A 217 39.60 -2.43 15.26
C THR A 217 40.22 -1.03 15.23
N PRO A 218 40.15 -0.23 16.32
CA PRO A 218 40.92 1.00 16.39
C PRO A 218 42.40 0.62 16.44
N ALA A 219 43.10 0.82 15.33
CA ALA A 219 44.55 0.82 15.32
C ALA A 219 45.03 1.98 16.20
N GLY A 220 45.72 1.63 17.28
CA GLY A 220 46.21 2.57 18.28
C GLY A 220 47.17 3.61 17.70
N GLY A 221 47.07 4.80 18.27
CA GLY A 221 48.04 5.87 18.16
C GLY A 221 47.99 6.70 19.44
N ALA A 222 48.96 6.47 20.32
CA ALA A 222 49.11 7.10 21.62
C ALA A 222 49.36 8.62 21.54
N LYS A 223 48.86 9.38 22.52
CA LYS A 223 49.66 10.08 23.56
C LYS A 223 48.85 11.16 24.28
N ASP A 224 48.95 11.10 25.61
CA ASP A 224 48.95 12.21 26.56
C ASP A 224 47.81 13.24 26.54
N ALA A 225 46.84 13.09 27.46
CA ALA A 225 46.19 14.24 28.11
C ALA A 225 45.49 13.86 29.42
N LYS A 226 46.25 14.00 30.52
CA LYS A 226 45.86 14.56 31.82
C LYS A 226 44.37 14.50 32.23
N ALA A 227 44.09 13.70 33.25
CA ALA A 227 42.82 13.63 33.96
C ALA A 227 42.39 14.98 34.59
N PRO A 228 41.11 15.38 34.49
CA PRO A 228 40.45 16.22 35.47
C PRO A 228 39.71 15.39 36.53
N ALA A 229 39.77 15.88 37.76
CA ALA A 229 39.29 15.29 39.01
C ALA A 229 37.76 15.05 39.06
N PRO A 230 37.27 14.16 39.94
CA PRO A 230 35.85 13.97 40.17
C PRO A 230 35.23 15.19 40.86
N ALA A 231 34.27 15.83 40.20
CA ALA A 231 33.43 16.85 40.82
C ALA A 231 32.50 16.19 41.84
N THR A 232 32.61 16.72 43.05
CA THR A 232 31.93 16.34 44.28
C THR A 232 30.42 16.59 44.22
N THR A 233 29.71 15.62 44.79
CA THR A 233 28.39 15.64 45.40
C THR A 233 27.95 17.03 45.90
N GLY A 234 26.86 17.56 45.34
CA GLY A 234 26.11 18.69 45.91
C GLY A 234 24.68 18.26 46.22
N LYS A 235 24.43 17.82 47.46
CA LYS A 235 23.09 17.76 48.03
C LYS A 235 22.67 19.20 48.33
N GLU A 236 21.65 19.71 47.64
CA GLU A 236 20.96 20.93 48.05
C GLU A 236 19.55 20.59 48.57
N GLN A 237 19.45 20.55 49.90
CA GLN A 237 18.32 20.94 50.73
C GLN A 237 18.82 22.13 51.59
N PRO A 238 18.01 22.96 52.28
CA PRO A 238 16.55 23.12 52.33
C PRO A 238 16.09 24.63 52.41
N LYS A 239 14.81 24.84 52.78
CA LYS A 239 14.14 26.02 53.42
C LYS A 239 13.28 26.85 52.47
N LYS A 240 12.01 27.19 52.76
CA LYS A 240 11.24 27.28 54.01
C LYS A 240 9.82 26.78 53.81
#